data_AF-A0AAV4CN43-F1
#
_entry.id   AF-A0AAV4CN43-F1
#
_cell.length_a   1.000
_cell.length_b   1.000
_cell.length_c   1.000
_cell.angle_alpha   90.00
_cell.angle_beta   90.00
_cell.angle_gamma   90.00
#
_symmetry.space_group_name_H-M   'P 1'
#
loop_
_entity.id
_entity.type
_entity.pdbx_description
1 polymer ?
#
loop_
_entity_poly.entity_id
_entity_poly.type
_entity_poly.pdbx_seq_one_letter_code
_entity_poly.pdbx_strand_id
1 'polypeptide(L)'
;MVILRKSSNLKCNLVSNGEQIKQVTKVRYLGYLITLEGRCTSEKSRRIAIVKYAFQKNETNTDKQQHKYENQNFVEKQKWKWAGHVARLKDNRWTLRVTEWQPRNGKRKRRRQARRWRDDIVKKKGNTWSRDARDRDEWRRDAEGYILQWMDRAS
;
A
#
# COMPACT_ATOMS: atom_id res chain seq x y z
N MET A 1 -17.18 42.90 -9.70
CA MET A 1 -18.06 41.71 -9.59
C MET A 1 -19.31 42.13 -8.83
N VAL A 2 -20.47 42.15 -9.49
CA VAL A 2 -21.73 42.58 -8.86
C VAL A 2 -22.40 41.35 -8.24
N ILE A 3 -22.41 41.26 -6.92
CA ILE A 3 -23.08 40.17 -6.18
C ILE A 3 -24.40 40.73 -5.64
N LEU A 4 -25.52 40.25 -6.16
CA LEU A 4 -26.86 40.76 -5.84
C LEU A 4 -27.50 39.99 -4.67
N ARG A 5 -28.27 40.70 -3.85
CA ARG A 5 -28.91 40.17 -2.62
C ARG A 5 -30.26 39.48 -2.84
N LYS A 6 -30.83 39.47 -4.06
CA LYS A 6 -32.19 38.96 -4.29
C LYS A 6 -32.24 38.04 -5.51
N SER A 7 -32.84 36.87 -5.30
CA SER A 7 -33.08 35.82 -6.29
C SER A 7 -34.16 36.25 -7.31
N SER A 8 -33.90 37.29 -8.09
CA SER A 8 -34.62 37.50 -9.35
C SER A 8 -33.84 36.77 -10.45
N ASN A 9 -34.54 36.01 -11.30
CA ASN A 9 -34.00 35.30 -12.46
C ASN A 9 -33.46 36.29 -13.51
N LEU A 10 -32.42 37.04 -13.17
CA LEU A 10 -31.78 38.03 -14.03
C LEU A 10 -30.94 37.27 -15.05
N LYS A 11 -31.43 37.22 -16.29
CA LYS A 11 -30.66 36.72 -17.43
C LYS A 11 -29.73 37.81 -17.96
N CYS A 12 -28.50 37.43 -18.29
CA CYS A 12 -27.56 38.31 -18.98
C CYS A 12 -28.05 38.58 -20.42
N ASN A 13 -28.48 39.81 -20.68
CA ASN A 13 -28.89 40.27 -22.01
C ASN A 13 -27.83 41.15 -22.69
N LEU A 14 -26.59 41.16 -22.18
CA LEU A 14 -25.50 41.93 -22.75
C LEU A 14 -25.00 41.28 -24.03
N VAL A 15 -24.87 42.09 -25.09
CA VAL A 15 -24.34 41.70 -26.39
C VAL A 15 -23.02 42.43 -26.59
N SER A 16 -21.96 41.69 -26.90
CA SER A 16 -20.65 42.25 -27.26
C SER A 16 -20.32 41.82 -28.68
N ASN A 17 -20.02 42.77 -29.56
CA ASN A 17 -19.73 42.52 -30.99
C ASN A 17 -20.78 41.65 -31.73
N GLY A 18 -22.06 41.82 -31.39
CA GLY A 18 -23.17 41.08 -32.02
C GLY A 18 -23.43 39.69 -31.43
N GLU A 19 -22.63 39.22 -30.47
CA GLU A 19 -22.82 37.92 -29.80
C GLU A 19 -23.31 38.09 -28.35
N GLN A 20 -24.30 37.30 -27.95
CA GLN A 20 -24.85 37.36 -26.60
C GLN A 20 -23.88 36.73 -25.60
N ILE A 21 -23.54 37.48 -24.54
CA ILE A 21 -22.59 37.03 -23.53
C ILE A 21 -23.20 35.90 -22.70
N LYS A 22 -22.46 34.79 -22.54
CA LYS A 22 -22.86 33.63 -21.74
C LYS A 22 -22.94 33.97 -20.25
N GLN A 23 -24.06 33.62 -19.64
CA GLN A 23 -24.23 33.79 -18.20
C GLN A 23 -23.50 32.70 -17.41
N VAL A 24 -22.58 33.12 -16.54
CA VAL A 24 -21.81 32.20 -15.71
C VAL A 24 -22.46 32.05 -14.34
N THR A 25 -23.11 30.92 -14.10
CA THR A 25 -23.91 30.67 -12.88
C THR A 25 -23.09 30.22 -11.68
N LYS A 26 -21.95 29.56 -11.91
CA LYS A 26 -21.06 29.03 -10.88
C LYS A 26 -19.61 29.21 -11.32
N VAL A 27 -18.78 29.79 -10.46
CA VAL A 27 -17.35 30.00 -10.71
C VAL A 27 -16.55 29.53 -9.50
N ARG A 28 -15.38 28.94 -9.73
CA ARG A 28 -14.37 28.76 -8.66
C ARG A 28 -13.40 29.93 -8.68
N TYR A 29 -13.25 30.58 -7.54
CA TYR A 29 -12.30 31.68 -7.36
C TYR A 29 -11.58 31.52 -6.03
N LEU A 30 -10.25 31.51 -6.06
CA LEU A 30 -9.37 31.31 -4.88
C LEU A 30 -9.80 30.11 -4.00
N GLY A 31 -10.28 29.03 -4.63
CA GLY A 31 -10.72 27.82 -3.93
C GLY A 31 -12.16 27.85 -3.39
N TYR A 32 -12.88 28.96 -3.52
CA TYR A 32 -14.29 29.08 -3.15
C TYR A 32 -15.21 28.92 -4.37
N LEU A 33 -16.30 28.16 -4.21
CA LEU A 33 -17.38 28.12 -5.20
C LEU A 33 -18.30 29.32 -4.98
N ILE A 34 -18.26 30.27 -5.91
CA ILE A 34 -19.16 31.41 -5.96
C ILE A 34 -20.32 31.04 -6.88
N THR A 35 -21.55 31.15 -6.37
CA THR A 35 -22.77 30.94 -7.14
C THR A 35 -23.48 32.27 -7.37
N LEU A 36 -24.21 32.37 -8.48
CA LEU A 36 -24.92 33.60 -8.89
C LEU A 36 -25.98 34.03 -7.85
N GLU A 37 -26.51 33.08 -7.09
CA GLU A 37 -27.47 33.31 -6.01
C GLU A 37 -26.83 33.83 -4.71
N GLY A 38 -25.50 33.90 -4.62
CA GLY A 38 -24.77 34.32 -3.41
C GLY A 38 -24.92 33.37 -2.22
N ARG A 39 -25.60 32.23 -2.38
CA ARG A 39 -25.87 31.28 -1.29
C ARG A 39 -24.65 30.41 -1.01
N CYS A 40 -24.16 30.50 0.23
CA CYS A 40 -23.01 29.73 0.73
C CYS A 40 -23.31 28.22 0.91
N THR A 41 -24.58 27.79 0.86
CA THR A 41 -24.98 26.38 1.06
C THR A 41 -24.30 25.42 0.10
N SER A 42 -24.17 25.78 -1.18
CA SER A 42 -23.50 24.96 -2.19
C SER A 42 -22.00 24.78 -1.90
N GLU A 43 -21.31 25.84 -1.46
CA GLU A 43 -19.90 25.76 -1.08
C GLU A 43 -19.71 24.97 0.22
N LYS A 44 -20.61 25.12 1.21
CA LYS A 44 -20.62 24.31 2.43
C LYS A 44 -20.75 22.82 2.10
N SER A 45 -21.73 22.44 1.29
CA SER A 45 -21.91 21.05 0.84
C SER A 45 -20.70 20.54 0.07
N ARG A 46 -20.08 21.37 -0.79
CA ARG A 46 -18.85 21.02 -1.52
C ARG A 46 -17.69 20.72 -0.58
N ARG A 47 -17.47 21.57 0.43
CA ARG A 47 -16.40 21.38 1.42
C ARG A 47 -16.63 20.13 2.25
N ILE A 48 -17.86 19.88 2.70
CA ILE A 48 -18.23 18.65 3.40
C ILE A 48 -17.92 17.42 2.53
N ALA A 49 -18.27 17.45 1.23
CA ALA A 49 -17.98 16.34 0.32
C ALA A 49 -16.48 16.08 0.13
N ILE A 50 -15.66 17.14 0.01
CA ILE A 50 -14.19 17.02 -0.08
C ILE A 50 -13.62 16.37 1.18
N VAL A 51 -14.07 16.85 2.35
CA VAL A 51 -13.64 16.32 3.65
C VAL A 51 -14.05 14.85 3.79
N LYS A 52 -15.31 14.50 3.46
CA LYS A 52 -15.79 13.11 3.45
C LYS A 52 -14.96 12.20 2.53
N TYR A 53 -14.65 12.67 1.32
CA TYR A 53 -13.79 11.93 0.40
C TYR A 53 -12.38 11.71 0.96
N ALA A 54 -11.80 12.72 1.61
CA ALA A 54 -10.48 12.59 2.24
C ALA A 54 -10.51 11.57 3.39
N PHE A 55 -11.54 11.60 4.23
CA PHE A 55 -11.74 10.62 5.30
C PHE A 55 -11.86 9.20 4.74
N GLN A 56 -12.74 8.97 3.77
CA GLN A 56 -12.92 7.68 3.13
C GLN A 56 -11.62 7.18 2.46
N LYS A 57 -10.87 8.07 1.81
CA LYS A 57 -9.57 7.73 1.21
C LYS A 57 -8.56 7.30 2.27
N ASN A 58 -8.55 7.95 3.44
CA ASN A 58 -7.68 7.56 4.55
C ASN A 58 -8.09 6.18 5.12
N GLU A 59 -9.38 5.91 5.29
CA GLU A 59 -9.89 4.59 5.72
C GLU A 59 -9.48 3.49 4.74
N THR A 60 -9.71 3.68 3.44
CA THR A 60 -9.29 2.67 2.44
C THR A 60 -7.77 2.50 2.38
N ASN A 61 -6.99 3.53 2.72
CA ASN A 61 -5.54 3.42 2.79
C ASN A 61 -5.10 2.64 4.03
N THR A 62 -5.73 2.83 5.18
CA THR A 62 -5.47 2.03 6.39
C THR A 62 -5.81 0.57 6.16
N ASP A 63 -6.94 0.28 5.51
CA ASP A 63 -7.35 -1.09 5.17
C ASP A 63 -6.37 -1.77 4.21
N LYS A 64 -5.92 -1.03 3.17
CA LYS A 64 -4.89 -1.52 2.24
C LYS A 64 -3.56 -1.79 2.92
N GLN A 65 -3.18 -0.96 3.89
CA GLN A 65 -1.98 -1.18 4.69
C GLN A 65 -2.14 -2.46 5.51
N GLN A 66 -3.23 -2.62 6.26
CA GLN A 66 -3.53 -3.82 7.05
C GLN A 66 -3.48 -5.09 6.19
N HIS A 67 -4.19 -5.11 5.06
CA HIS A 67 -4.22 -6.26 4.16
C HIS A 67 -2.84 -6.60 3.58
N LYS A 68 -1.99 -5.58 3.33
CA LYS A 68 -0.60 -5.79 2.93
C LYS A 68 0.21 -6.48 4.04
N TYR A 69 0.04 -6.06 5.29
CA TYR A 69 0.70 -6.67 6.45
C TYR A 69 0.26 -8.13 6.65
N GLU A 70 -1.04 -8.41 6.56
CA GLU A 70 -1.59 -9.76 6.68
C GLU A 70 -1.06 -10.71 5.61
N ASN A 71 -1.05 -10.25 4.35
CA ASN A 71 -0.49 -11.02 3.24
C ASN A 71 1.00 -11.32 3.44
N GLN A 72 1.77 -10.33 3.90
CA GLN A 72 3.19 -10.52 4.16
C GLN A 72 3.42 -11.54 5.30
N ASN A 73 2.65 -11.44 6.38
CA ASN A 73 2.68 -12.43 7.47
C ASN A 73 2.35 -13.84 6.99
N PHE A 74 1.35 -13.98 6.11
CA PHE A 74 0.99 -15.26 5.53
C PHE A 74 2.14 -15.84 4.69
N VAL A 75 2.73 -15.03 3.81
CA VAL A 75 3.86 -15.47 2.96
C VAL A 75 5.05 -15.91 3.81
N GLU A 76 5.43 -15.14 4.84
CA GLU A 76 6.57 -15.49 5.71
C GLU A 76 6.30 -16.74 6.55
N LYS A 77 5.07 -16.92 7.04
CA LYS A 77 4.64 -18.17 7.70
C LYS A 77 4.81 -19.38 6.78
N GLN A 78 4.38 -19.27 5.52
CA GLN A 78 4.51 -20.37 4.56
C GLN A 78 5.97 -20.65 4.22
N LYS A 79 6.78 -19.59 4.06
CA LYS A 79 8.21 -19.72 3.81
C LYS A 79 8.92 -20.46 4.94
N TRP A 80 8.63 -20.12 6.20
CA TRP A 80 9.21 -20.79 7.36
C TRP A 80 8.80 -22.27 7.44
N LYS A 81 7.51 -22.57 7.22
CA LYS A 81 7.01 -23.96 7.16
C LYS A 81 7.70 -24.77 6.07
N TRP A 82 7.83 -24.19 4.88
CA TRP A 82 8.44 -24.83 3.73
C TRP A 82 9.95 -25.05 3.94
N ALA A 83 10.67 -24.08 4.50
CA ALA A 83 12.08 -24.25 4.85
C ALA A 83 12.29 -25.44 5.80
N GLY A 84 11.45 -25.55 6.83
CA GLY A 84 11.50 -26.70 7.73
C GLY A 84 11.16 -28.01 7.04
N HIS A 85 10.18 -28.01 6.12
CA HIS A 85 9.84 -29.19 5.32
C HIS A 85 11.03 -29.63 4.46
N VAL A 86 11.67 -28.70 3.73
CA VAL A 86 12.83 -28.97 2.89
C VAL A 86 13.99 -29.53 3.70
N ALA A 87 14.29 -28.96 4.88
CA ALA A 87 15.39 -29.43 5.74
C ALA A 87 15.18 -30.86 6.28
N ARG A 88 13.93 -31.34 6.32
CA ARG A 88 13.56 -32.69 6.77
C ARG A 88 13.42 -33.70 5.62
N LEU A 89 13.45 -33.25 4.37
CA LEU A 89 13.45 -34.16 3.23
C LEU A 89 14.77 -34.96 3.23
N LYS A 90 14.65 -36.28 3.41
CA LYS A 90 15.78 -37.22 3.34
C LYS A 90 16.08 -37.67 1.90
N ASP A 91 15.14 -37.44 0.99
CA ASP A 91 15.28 -37.86 -0.41
C ASP A 91 16.18 -36.88 -1.16
N ASN A 92 17.06 -37.42 -2.00
CA ASN A 92 17.94 -36.65 -2.89
C ASN A 92 17.19 -35.97 -4.06
N ARG A 93 15.93 -35.58 -3.81
CA ARG A 93 15.04 -34.91 -4.77
C ARG A 93 15.66 -33.57 -5.17
N TRP A 94 15.37 -33.18 -6.41
CA TRP A 94 15.81 -31.93 -6.98
C TRP A 94 15.40 -30.72 -6.13
N THR A 95 14.30 -30.80 -5.38
CA THR A 95 13.85 -29.76 -4.45
C THR A 95 14.93 -29.37 -3.45
N LEU A 96 15.58 -30.32 -2.78
CA LEU A 96 16.66 -30.01 -1.82
C LEU A 96 17.87 -29.42 -2.55
N ARG A 97 18.27 -30.04 -3.67
CA ARG A 97 19.43 -29.58 -4.45
C ARG A 97 19.25 -28.17 -4.96
N VAL A 98 18.11 -27.82 -5.56
CA VAL A 98 17.82 -26.49 -6.13
C VAL A 98 17.73 -25.43 -5.05
N THR A 99 17.13 -25.76 -3.91
CA THR A 99 16.93 -24.80 -2.81
C THR A 99 18.21 -24.56 -2.02
N GLU A 100 18.99 -25.61 -1.80
CA GLU A 100 20.29 -25.52 -1.14
C GLU A 100 21.44 -25.14 -2.06
N TRP A 101 21.21 -25.09 -3.37
CA TRP A 101 22.25 -24.75 -4.33
C TRP A 101 22.82 -23.35 -4.05
N GLN A 102 24.09 -23.31 -3.71
CA GLN A 102 24.87 -22.09 -3.62
C GLN A 102 26.24 -22.34 -4.24
N PRO A 103 26.67 -21.54 -5.22
CA PRO A 103 28.05 -21.61 -5.69
C PRO A 103 28.97 -21.28 -4.51
N ARG A 104 29.78 -22.26 -4.12
CA ARG A 104 30.74 -22.16 -3.01
C ARG A 104 31.78 -21.07 -3.28
N ASN A 105 32.17 -20.96 -4.56
CA ASN A 105 33.08 -19.96 -5.08
C ASN A 105 32.34 -19.15 -6.16
N GLY A 106 32.02 -17.90 -5.86
CA GLY A 106 31.34 -17.02 -6.82
C GLY A 106 30.85 -15.72 -6.21
N LYS A 107 31.35 -14.59 -6.71
CA LYS A 107 30.78 -13.27 -6.42
C LYS A 107 29.57 -13.05 -7.32
N ARG A 108 28.51 -12.42 -6.81
CA ARG A 108 27.37 -12.03 -7.66
C ARG A 108 27.78 -10.93 -8.62
N LYS A 109 27.23 -10.96 -9.84
CA LYS A 109 27.39 -9.86 -10.80
C LYS A 109 26.84 -8.57 -10.19
N ARG A 110 27.52 -7.45 -10.48
CA ARG A 110 27.11 -6.10 -10.07
C ARG A 110 25.64 -5.87 -10.46
N ARG A 111 24.86 -5.20 -9.59
CA ARG A 111 23.41 -4.91 -9.71
C ARG A 111 22.42 -6.05 -9.44
N ARG A 112 22.86 -7.30 -9.22
CA ARG A 112 21.93 -8.35 -8.75
C ARG A 112 21.61 -8.16 -7.26
N GLN A 113 20.39 -8.47 -6.86
CA GLN A 113 19.97 -8.41 -5.46
C GLN A 113 20.94 -9.20 -4.58
N ALA A 114 21.43 -8.55 -3.52
CA ALA A 114 22.42 -9.14 -2.63
C ALA A 114 21.83 -10.31 -1.84
N ARG A 115 20.56 -10.22 -1.45
CA ARG A 115 19.87 -11.22 -0.61
C ARG A 115 19.43 -12.47 -1.37
N ARG A 116 19.62 -13.64 -0.76
CA ARG A 116 19.06 -14.94 -1.15
C ARG A 116 17.82 -15.25 -0.33
N TRP A 117 17.04 -16.22 -0.80
CA TRP A 117 15.88 -16.74 -0.09
C TRP A 117 16.21 -17.34 1.29
N ARG A 118 17.43 -17.83 1.52
CA ARG A 118 17.87 -18.37 2.83
C ARG A 118 18.46 -17.32 3.76
N ASP A 119 18.83 -16.15 3.26
CA ASP A 119 19.66 -15.22 4.04
C ASP A 119 18.92 -14.70 5.28
N ASP A 120 17.59 -14.59 5.22
CA ASP A 120 16.74 -14.24 6.35
C ASP A 120 16.58 -15.38 7.35
N ILE A 121 16.46 -16.62 6.87
CA ILE A 121 16.47 -17.81 7.73
C ILE A 121 17.82 -17.94 8.45
N VAL A 122 18.92 -17.78 7.72
CA VAL A 122 20.29 -17.77 8.25
C VAL A 122 20.51 -16.60 9.20
N LYS A 123 19.93 -15.43 8.94
CA LYS A 123 20.00 -14.30 9.87
C LYS A 123 19.33 -14.61 11.21
N LYS A 124 18.28 -15.44 11.23
CA LYS A 124 17.54 -15.78 12.45
C LYS A 124 18.14 -16.98 13.21
N LYS A 125 18.51 -18.05 12.51
CA LYS A 125 18.97 -19.33 13.09
C LYS A 125 20.44 -19.67 12.81
N GLY A 126 21.16 -18.86 12.04
CA GLY A 126 22.54 -19.11 11.64
C GLY A 126 22.66 -20.09 10.47
N ASN A 127 23.91 -20.45 10.13
CA ASN A 127 24.19 -21.34 9.00
C ASN A 127 23.72 -22.79 9.24
N THR A 128 23.49 -23.18 10.49
CA THR A 128 23.05 -24.52 10.90
C THR A 128 21.53 -24.68 10.94
N TRP A 129 20.77 -23.69 10.46
CA TRP A 129 19.31 -23.69 10.50
C TRP A 129 18.67 -24.97 9.96
N SER A 130 19.29 -25.66 8.99
CA SER A 130 18.77 -26.92 8.44
C SER A 130 18.87 -28.10 9.40
N ARG A 131 19.81 -28.06 10.37
CA ARG A 131 19.90 -29.03 11.46
C ARG A 131 18.82 -28.75 12.50
N ASP A 132 18.69 -27.49 12.91
CA ASP A 132 17.70 -27.05 13.90
C ASP A 132 16.26 -27.28 13.39
N ALA A 133 16.04 -27.07 12.08
CA ALA A 133 14.78 -27.34 11.42
C ALA A 133 14.36 -28.83 11.42
N ARG A 134 15.25 -29.77 11.80
CA ARG A 134 14.87 -31.18 11.94
C ARG A 134 13.96 -31.39 13.14
N ASP A 135 14.17 -30.65 14.22
CA ASP A 135 13.23 -30.61 15.33
C ASP A 135 12.00 -29.81 14.89
N ARG A 136 10.85 -30.50 14.76
CA ARG A 136 9.61 -29.89 14.29
C ARG A 136 9.02 -28.93 15.33
N ASP A 137 9.17 -29.23 16.61
CA ASP A 137 8.54 -28.49 17.69
C ASP A 137 9.35 -27.23 18.01
N GLU A 138 10.68 -27.35 18.03
CA GLU A 138 11.56 -26.18 18.12
C GLU A 138 11.36 -25.26 16.91
N TRP A 139 11.37 -25.80 15.69
CA TRP A 139 11.13 -25.02 14.48
C TRP A 139 9.77 -24.32 14.48
N ARG A 140 8.73 -24.95 15.01
CA ARG A 140 7.40 -24.33 15.13
C ARG A 140 7.40 -23.21 16.16
N ARG A 141 8.05 -23.39 17.31
CA ARG A 141 8.19 -22.35 18.36
C ARG A 141 8.93 -21.12 17.85
N ASP A 142 9.98 -21.31 17.07
CA ASP A 142 10.77 -20.20 16.53
C ASP A 142 10.11 -19.42 15.39
N ALA A 143 9.01 -19.95 14.84
CA ALA A 143 8.29 -19.33 13.73
C ALA A 143 7.81 -17.92 14.09
N GLU A 144 7.28 -17.74 15.31
CA GLU A 144 6.81 -16.44 15.80
C GLU A 144 7.94 -15.42 15.84
N GLY A 145 9.10 -15.81 16.35
CA GLY A 145 10.29 -14.95 16.40
C GLY A 145 10.87 -14.61 15.02
N TYR A 146 10.66 -15.44 14.00
CA TYR A 146 11.01 -15.14 12.61
C TYR A 146 10.01 -14.15 11.98
N ILE A 147 8.71 -14.35 12.20
CA ILE A 147 7.65 -13.50 11.65
C ILE A 147 7.73 -12.10 12.27
N LEU A 148 7.91 -11.99 13.59
CA LEU A 148 8.06 -10.70 14.28
C LEU A 148 9.28 -9.90 13.81
N GLN A 149 10.41 -10.57 13.55
CA GLN A 149 11.60 -9.92 12.98
C GLN A 149 11.34 -9.30 11.59
N TRP A 150 10.41 -9.88 10.83
CA TRP A 150 9.98 -9.35 9.54
C TRP A 150 8.99 -8.19 9.68
N MET A 151 8.13 -8.22 10.70
CA MET A 151 7.19 -7.14 11.01
C MET A 151 7.92 -5.86 11.44
N ASP A 152 8.94 -5.99 12.29
CA ASP A 152 9.73 -4.86 12.80
C ASP A 152 10.51 -4.11 11.70
N ARG A 153 10.82 -4.78 10.58
CA ARG A 153 11.50 -4.17 9.43
C ARG A 153 10.55 -3.47 8.44
N ALA A 154 9.24 -3.70 8.57
CA ALA A 154 8.23 -3.17 7.67
C ALA A 154 7.46 -1.95 8.23
N SER A 155 7.69 -1.63 9.51
CA SER A 155 7.28 -0.38 10.18
C SER A 155 8.30 0.73 9.93
#